data_AF-A0A3D4W3T5-F1
#
_entry.id   AF-A0A3D4W3T5-F1
#
_cell.length_a   1.000
_cell.length_b   1.000
_cell.length_c   1.000
_cell.angle_alpha   90.00
_cell.angle_beta   90.00
_cell.angle_gamma   90.00
#
_symmetry.space_group_name_H-M   'P 1'
#
loop_
_entity.id
_entity.type
_entity.pdbx_description
1 polymer ?
#
loop_
_entity_poly.entity_id
_entity_poly.type
_entity_poly.pdbx_seq_one_letter_code
_entity_poly.pdbx_strand_id
1 'polypeptide(L)'
;MADLNAYFKSIIDQDREAVVICDLDHTILYMNPAAVVDYGKYSGAALLGKSLLACHNPHSVEAIRKVVEWFAADASHNIVYTYHNAKHDRDVYMVALRDASGTLIGYYEKHDSRKAETMKQYDLF
;
A
#
# COMPACT_ATOMS: atom_id res chain seq x y z
N MET A 1 -25.83 -11.07 -3.14
CA MET A 1 -24.68 -10.53 -3.91
C MET A 1 -23.51 -11.48 -3.70
N ALA A 2 -22.61 -11.62 -4.67
CA ALA A 2 -21.43 -12.46 -4.51
C ALA A 2 -20.51 -11.90 -3.42
N ASP A 3 -19.85 -12.78 -2.66
CA ASP A 3 -18.74 -12.38 -1.79
C ASP A 3 -17.54 -11.99 -2.69
N LEU A 4 -17.19 -10.71 -2.69
CA LEU A 4 -16.16 -10.16 -3.57
C LEU A 4 -14.74 -10.27 -3.00
N ASN A 5 -14.56 -10.75 -1.76
CA ASN A 5 -13.25 -10.75 -1.11
C ASN A 5 -12.20 -11.56 -1.89
N ALA A 6 -12.58 -12.73 -2.43
CA ALA A 6 -11.67 -13.53 -3.26
C ALA A 6 -11.25 -12.79 -4.54
N TYR A 7 -12.15 -12.03 -5.15
CA TYR A 7 -11.88 -11.24 -6.35
C TYR A 7 -10.97 -10.04 -6.02
N PHE A 8 -11.26 -9.30 -4.96
CA PHE A 8 -10.42 -8.17 -4.53
C PHE A 8 -9.01 -8.62 -4.16
N LYS A 9 -8.88 -9.74 -3.43
CA LYS A 9 -7.58 -10.32 -3.13
C LYS A 9 -6.85 -10.70 -4.41
N SER A 10 -7.52 -11.36 -5.36
CA SER A 10 -6.91 -11.75 -6.63
C SER A 10 -6.46 -10.53 -7.45
N ILE A 11 -7.16 -9.41 -7.40
CA ILE A 11 -6.75 -8.18 -8.09
C ILE A 11 -5.47 -7.63 -7.47
N ILE A 12 -5.43 -7.51 -6.13
CA ILE A 12 -4.27 -6.95 -5.42
C ILE A 12 -3.04 -7.88 -5.52
N ASP A 13 -3.25 -9.19 -5.44
CA ASP A 13 -2.19 -10.19 -5.62
C ASP A 13 -1.53 -10.11 -7.01
N GLN A 14 -2.31 -9.72 -8.03
CA GLN A 14 -1.86 -9.64 -9.43
C GLN A 14 -1.31 -8.25 -9.79
N ASP A 15 -1.43 -7.26 -8.90
CA ASP A 15 -0.84 -5.95 -9.12
C ASP A 15 0.70 -6.09 -9.20
N ARG A 16 1.28 -5.44 -10.21
CA ARG A 16 2.72 -5.46 -10.47
C ARG A 16 3.48 -4.48 -9.58
N GLU A 17 2.78 -3.49 -9.03
CA GLU A 17 3.34 -2.52 -8.09
C GLU A 17 3.13 -3.00 -6.65
N ALA A 18 4.04 -2.60 -5.76
CA ALA A 18 4.01 -3.05 -4.37
C ALA A 18 2.84 -2.40 -3.61
N VAL A 19 2.04 -3.23 -2.94
CA VAL A 19 0.93 -2.85 -2.06
C VAL A 19 1.14 -3.44 -0.68
N VAL A 20 1.12 -2.57 0.35
CA VAL A 20 1.26 -2.96 1.76
C VAL A 20 0.09 -2.39 2.56
N ILE A 21 -0.72 -3.24 3.17
CA ILE A 21 -1.89 -2.84 3.98
C ILE A 21 -1.51 -2.86 5.46
N CYS A 22 -1.88 -1.79 6.16
CA CYS A 22 -1.72 -1.66 7.61
C CYS A 22 -3.05 -1.34 8.30
N ASP A 23 -3.20 -1.80 9.54
CA ASP A 23 -4.24 -1.30 10.45
C ASP A 23 -3.88 0.08 11.02
N LEU A 24 -4.73 0.60 11.91
CA LEU A 24 -4.54 1.89 12.57
C LEU A 24 -3.47 1.86 13.68
N ASP A 25 -3.10 0.68 14.17
CA ASP A 25 -1.96 0.48 15.07
C ASP A 25 -0.63 0.33 14.28
N HIS A 26 -0.69 0.53 12.96
CA HIS A 26 0.40 0.42 12.01
C HIS A 26 0.97 -1.00 11.89
N THR A 27 0.21 -2.04 12.23
CA THR A 27 0.58 -3.43 11.99
C THR A 27 0.41 -3.76 10.52
N ILE A 28 1.43 -4.34 9.90
CA ILE A 28 1.36 -4.79 8.51
C ILE A 28 0.47 -6.04 8.44
N LEU A 29 -0.74 -5.88 7.90
CA LEU A 29 -1.73 -6.95 7.78
C LEU A 29 -1.51 -7.81 6.55
N TYR A 30 -1.07 -7.19 5.46
CA TYR A 30 -0.93 -7.84 4.16
C TYR A 30 0.13 -7.16 3.30
N MET A 31 0.79 -7.95 2.46
CA MET A 31 1.71 -7.52 1.42
C MET A 31 1.37 -8.31 0.16
N ASN A 32 1.22 -7.64 -0.98
CA ASN A 32 1.07 -8.35 -2.24
C ASN A 32 2.39 -9.01 -2.68
N PRO A 33 2.37 -9.98 -3.62
CA PRO A 33 3.58 -10.64 -4.08
C PRO A 33 4.68 -9.67 -4.55
N ALA A 34 4.31 -8.58 -5.23
CA ALA A 34 5.26 -7.54 -5.65
C ALA A 34 5.95 -6.88 -4.45
N ALA A 35 5.22 -6.51 -3.40
CA ALA A 35 5.78 -5.95 -2.17
C ALA A 35 6.69 -6.94 -1.44
N VAL A 36 6.32 -8.22 -1.36
CA VAL A 36 7.16 -9.25 -0.74
C VAL A 36 8.53 -9.35 -1.43
N VAL A 37 8.55 -9.28 -2.76
CA VAL A 37 9.79 -9.29 -3.55
C VAL A 37 10.57 -8.00 -3.38
N ASP A 38 9.94 -6.84 -3.53
CA ASP A 38 10.59 -5.52 -3.44
C ASP A 38 11.24 -5.30 -2.06
N TYR A 39 10.53 -5.74 -1.00
CA TYR A 39 11.00 -5.68 0.38
C TYR A 39 11.81 -6.89 0.82
N GLY A 40 12.21 -7.79 -0.09
CA GLY A 40 12.94 -9.02 0.25
C GLY A 40 14.24 -8.78 1.01
N LYS A 41 14.96 -7.68 0.70
CA LYS A 41 16.18 -7.27 1.44
C LYS A 41 15.91 -6.81 2.88
N TYR A 42 14.65 -6.53 3.19
CA TYR A 42 14.16 -6.09 4.50
C TYR A 42 13.32 -7.19 5.18
N SER A 43 13.54 -8.46 4.82
CA SER A 43 12.84 -9.65 5.32
C SER A 43 11.50 -9.99 4.64
N GLY A 44 11.07 -9.24 3.62
CA GLY A 44 9.92 -9.57 2.79
C GLY A 44 8.68 -9.96 3.60
N ALA A 45 8.12 -11.14 3.34
CA ALA A 45 6.91 -11.64 4.03
C ALA A 45 7.07 -11.76 5.56
N ALA A 46 8.29 -11.83 6.10
CA ALA A 46 8.52 -11.83 7.55
C ALA A 46 8.29 -10.46 8.21
N LEU A 47 7.87 -9.45 7.44
CA LEU A 47 7.36 -8.18 7.94
C LEU A 47 5.88 -8.25 8.34
N LEU A 48 5.12 -9.24 7.87
CA LEU A 48 3.71 -9.42 8.25
C LEU A 48 3.57 -9.55 9.77
N GLY A 49 2.60 -8.85 10.35
CA GLY A 49 2.35 -8.78 11.79
C GLY A 49 3.32 -7.90 12.58
N LYS A 50 4.31 -7.26 11.93
CA LYS A 50 5.19 -6.26 12.56
C LYS A 50 4.64 -4.85 12.35
N SER A 51 5.09 -3.92 13.20
CA SER A 51 4.77 -2.51 13.01
C SER A 51 5.55 -1.91 11.83
N LEU A 52 4.84 -1.27 10.90
CA LEU A 52 5.39 -0.48 9.80
C LEU A 52 6.34 0.61 10.32
N LEU A 53 6.03 1.18 11.49
CA LEU A 53 6.84 2.25 12.08
C LEU A 53 8.26 1.80 12.43
N ALA A 54 8.46 0.51 12.72
CA ALA A 54 9.79 -0.05 12.99
C ALA A 54 10.70 -0.09 11.74
N CYS A 55 10.14 0.07 10.55
CA CYS A 55 10.87 0.12 9.29
C CYS A 55 11.32 1.54 8.91
N HIS A 56 10.94 2.55 9.69
CA HIS A 56 11.06 3.96 9.34
C HIS A 56 11.91 4.73 10.35
N ASN A 57 12.58 5.78 9.88
CA ASN A 57 13.27 6.71 10.76
C ASN A 57 12.24 7.60 11.52
N PRO A 58 12.67 8.30 12.59
CA PRO A 58 11.75 9.11 13.41
C PRO A 58 10.96 10.16 12.63
N HIS A 59 11.57 10.82 11.64
CA HIS A 59 10.88 11.81 10.82
C HIS A 59 9.77 11.18 9.99
N SER A 60 10.04 10.06 9.31
CA SER A 60 9.03 9.33 8.54
C SER A 60 7.91 8.79 9.42
N VAL A 61 8.22 8.31 10.64
CA VAL A 61 7.22 7.89 11.63
C VAL A 61 6.26 9.03 11.99
N GLU A 62 6.79 10.23 12.23
CA GLU A 62 5.96 11.41 12.52
C GLU A 62 5.04 11.77 11.35
N ALA A 63 5.56 11.72 10.12
CA ALA A 63 4.77 12.00 8.91
C ALA A 63 3.64 10.98 8.71
N ILE A 64 3.93 9.69 8.88
CA ILE A 64 2.92 8.60 8.78
C ILE A 64 1.78 8.84 9.78
N ARG A 65 2.10 9.17 11.04
CA ARG A 65 1.09 9.45 12.07
C ARG A 65 0.21 10.64 11.70
N LYS A 66 0.81 11.75 11.25
CA LYS A 66 0.06 12.93 10.79
C LYS A 66 -0.89 12.61 9.63
N VAL A 67 -0.47 11.76 8.69
CA VAL A 67 -1.32 11.34 7.58
C VAL A 67 -2.51 10.51 8.07
N VAL A 68 -2.30 9.57 9.00
CA VAL A 68 -3.39 8.77 9.57
C VAL A 68 -4.36 9.63 10.39
N GLU A 69 -3.86 10.57 11.19
CA GLU A 69 -4.68 11.58 11.88
C GLU A 69 -5.49 12.42 10.88
N TRP A 70 -4.86 12.84 9.77
CA TRP A 70 -5.54 13.59 8.72
C TRP A 70 -6.64 12.77 8.03
N PHE A 71 -6.41 11.48 7.76
CA PHE A 71 -7.46 10.57 7.27
C PHE A 71 -8.61 10.41 8.28
N ALA A 72 -8.31 10.34 9.56
CA ALA A 72 -9.33 10.19 10.60
C ALA A 72 -10.20 11.44 10.75
N ALA A 73 -9.68 12.62 10.42
CA ALA A 73 -10.36 13.89 10.60
C ALA A 73 -11.54 14.13 9.64
N ASP A 74 -11.52 13.53 8.44
CA ASP A 74 -12.59 13.71 7.43
C ASP A 74 -12.68 12.51 6.49
N ALA A 75 -13.90 12.05 6.18
CA ALA A 75 -14.13 10.90 5.30
C ALA A 75 -13.72 11.13 3.83
N SER A 76 -13.58 12.39 3.41
CA SER A 76 -13.08 12.78 2.09
C SER A 76 -11.54 12.73 1.99
N HIS A 77 -10.84 12.73 3.11
CA HIS A 77 -9.38 12.59 3.16
C HIS A 77 -8.99 11.13 2.92
N ASN A 78 -8.59 10.82 1.67
CA ASN A 78 -8.36 9.44 1.27
C ASN A 78 -7.00 9.15 0.64
N ILE A 79 -6.28 10.15 0.13
CA ILE A 79 -5.00 9.91 -0.51
C ILE A 79 -4.04 11.06 -0.24
N VAL A 80 -2.80 10.72 0.07
CA VAL A 80 -1.69 11.66 0.23
C VAL A 80 -0.53 11.17 -0.63
N TYR A 81 -0.06 12.03 -1.53
CA TYR A 81 1.23 11.84 -2.19
C TYR A 81 2.34 12.05 -1.17
N THR A 82 3.25 11.08 -1.05
CA THR A 82 4.32 11.12 -0.05
C THR A 82 5.62 11.60 -0.66
N TYR A 83 6.11 10.90 -1.68
CA TYR A 83 7.33 11.25 -2.41
C TYR A 83 7.44 10.51 -3.73
N HIS A 84 8.39 10.96 -4.55
CA HIS A 84 8.81 10.28 -5.76
C HIS A 84 10.04 9.41 -5.48
N ASN A 85 9.95 8.12 -5.75
CA ASN A 85 11.08 7.20 -5.66
C ASN A 85 11.86 7.21 -6.98
N ALA A 86 12.85 8.11 -7.08
CA ALA A 86 13.67 8.28 -8.27
C ALA A 86 14.44 7.01 -8.69
N LYS A 87 14.77 6.12 -7.75
CA LYS A 87 15.49 4.87 -8.04
C LYS A 87 14.65 3.91 -8.87
N HIS A 88 13.36 3.80 -8.55
CA HIS A 88 12.44 2.89 -9.25
C HIS A 88 11.56 3.62 -10.28
N ASP A 89 11.64 4.95 -10.33
CA ASP A 89 10.84 5.85 -11.18
C ASP A 89 9.33 5.62 -10.99
N ARG A 90 8.90 5.77 -9.74
CA ARG A 90 7.51 5.57 -9.31
C ARG A 90 7.13 6.57 -8.22
N ASP A 91 5.86 6.87 -8.12
CA ASP A 91 5.29 7.70 -7.06
C ASP A 91 4.76 6.84 -5.92
N VAL A 92 4.88 7.34 -4.70
CA VAL A 92 4.45 6.64 -3.50
C VAL A 92 3.35 7.43 -2.81
N TYR A 93 2.26 6.75 -2.47
CA TYR A 93 1.11 7.33 -1.81
C TYR A 93 0.75 6.53 -0.56
N MET A 94 0.18 7.21 0.42
CA MET A 94 -0.63 6.58 1.45
C MET A 94 -2.09 6.78 1.08
N VAL A 95 -2.89 5.72 1.23
CA VAL A 95 -4.31 5.73 0.87
C VAL A 95 -5.13 5.16 2.01
N ALA A 96 -6.19 5.86 2.42
CA ALA A 96 -7.10 5.44 3.47
C ALA A 96 -7.92 4.22 3.04
N LEU A 97 -8.14 3.29 3.97
CA LEU A 97 -9.09 2.19 3.83
C LEU A 97 -10.27 2.43 4.77
N ARG A 98 -11.48 2.33 4.23
CA ARG A 98 -12.71 2.57 4.98
C ARG A 98 -13.67 1.41 4.83
N ASP A 99 -14.45 1.13 5.88
CA ASP A 99 -15.51 0.14 5.81
C ASP A 99 -16.76 0.69 5.09
N ALA A 100 -17.82 -0.12 5.04
CA ALA A 100 -19.08 0.24 4.37
C ALA A 100 -19.77 1.49 4.97
N SER A 101 -19.45 1.86 6.21
CA SER A 101 -19.97 3.06 6.88
C SER A 101 -19.14 4.33 6.59
N GLY A 102 -17.99 4.18 5.93
CA GLY A 102 -17.02 5.28 5.74
C GLY A 102 -16.04 5.44 6.90
N THR A 103 -16.10 4.56 7.91
CA THR A 103 -15.18 4.57 9.05
C THR A 103 -13.80 4.16 8.60
N LEU A 104 -12.77 4.93 8.99
CA LEU A 104 -11.37 4.58 8.72
C LEU A 104 -11.02 3.29 9.48
N ILE A 105 -10.53 2.28 8.76
CA ILE A 105 -10.16 0.97 9.33
C ILE A 105 -8.69 0.59 9.10
N GLY A 106 -7.98 1.39 8.32
CA GLY A 106 -6.58 1.17 8.00
C GLY A 106 -6.13 2.07 6.87
N TYR A 107 -4.97 1.76 6.32
CA TYR A 107 -4.43 2.44 5.15
C TYR A 107 -3.52 1.47 4.39
N TYR A 108 -3.16 1.84 3.17
CA TYR A 108 -2.14 1.11 2.44
C TYR A 108 -1.14 2.04 1.77
N GLU A 109 0.08 1.55 1.62
CA GLU A 109 1.06 2.15 0.73
C GLU A 109 0.79 1.69 -0.69
N LYS A 110 0.67 2.65 -1.61
CA LYS A 110 0.44 2.45 -3.04
C LYS A 110 1.61 3.00 -3.83
N HIS A 111 2.02 2.25 -4.84
CA HIS A 111 2.97 2.69 -5.84
C HIS A 111 2.29 2.92 -7.20
N ASP A 112 2.75 3.94 -7.93
CA ASP A 112 2.39 4.17 -9.33
C ASP A 112 3.64 4.31 -10.19
N SER A 113 3.82 3.37 -11.13
CA SER A 113 4.93 3.40 -12.08
C SER A 113 4.79 4.58 -13.04
N ARG A 114 5.89 5.28 -13.30
CA ARG A 114 5.96 6.28 -14.39
C ARG A 114 6.50 5.68 -15.69
N LYS A 115 6.92 4.42 -15.67
CA LYS A 115 7.48 3.71 -16.82
C LYS A 115 6.38 3.32 -17.79
N ALA A 116 6.65 3.50 -19.08
CA ALA A 116 5.76 3.04 -20.13
C ALA A 116 5.61 1.51 -20.11
N GLU A 117 4.44 1.00 -20.50
CA GLU A 117 4.22 -0.43 -20.68
C GLU A 117 5.13 -0.98 -21.79
N THR A 118 5.69 -2.15 -21.53
CA THR A 118 6.63 -2.84 -22.43
C THR A 118 6.07 -4.19 -22.92
N MET A 119 4.97 -4.66 -22.35
CA MET A 119 4.25 -5.85 -22.82
C MET A 119 3.74 -5.64 -24.25
N LYS A 120 3.83 -6.71 -25.05
CA LYS A 120 3.21 -6.74 -26.37
C LYS A 120 1.70 -6.88 -26.23
N GLN A 121 0.97 -6.18 -27.09
CA GLN A 121 -0.49 -6.23 -27.11
C GLN A 121 -0.99 -7.62 -27.54
N TYR A 122 -1.86 -8.24 -26.73
CA TYR A 122 -2.42 -9.59 -26.98
C TYR A 122 -1.38 -10.70 -27.18
N ASP A 123 -0.26 -10.62 -26.46
CA ASP A 123 0.78 -11.66 -26.43
C ASP A 123 0.33 -12.85 -25.58
N LEU A 124 -0.46 -13.75 -26.19
CA LEU A 124 -1.11 -14.88 -25.51
C LEU A 124 -0.39 -16.23 -25.74
N PHE A 125 0.63 -16.27 -26.62
CA PHE A 125 1.33 -17.49 -27.05
C PHE A 125 2.80 -17.23 -27.37
#